data_AF-A0A938LSD6-F1
#
_entry.id   AF-A0A938LSD6-F1
#
_cell.length_a   1.000
_cell.length_b   1.000
_cell.length_c   1.000
_cell.angle_alpha   90.00
_cell.angle_beta   90.00
_cell.angle_gamma   90.00
#
_symmetry.space_group_name_H-M   'P 1'
#
loop_
_entity.id
_entity.type
_entity.pdbx_description
1 polymer ?
#
loop_
_entity_poly.entity_id
_entity_poly.type
_entity_poly.pdbx_seq_one_letter_code
_entity_poly.pdbx_strand_id
1 'polypeptide(L)'
;RRDLYREFLRYVDFFQPDVFVIENVLGIRSASGGEYFTRVQKEARELGHAAGRPGYRVHTQVENAWELGVPQKRQRQRKGIRQTP
;
A
#
# COMPACT_ATOMS: atom_id res chain seq x y z
N ARG A 1 1.34 -11.14 -15.15
CA ARG A 1 0.19 -10.73 -14.30
C ARG A 1 0.60 -10.35 -12.87
N ARG A 2 1.87 -9.98 -12.60
CA ARG A 2 2.40 -9.63 -11.25
C ARG A 2 2.55 -8.11 -11.02
N ASP A 3 2.14 -7.28 -11.97
CA ASP A 3 2.52 -5.85 -12.01
C ASP A 3 1.35 -4.88 -11.76
N LEU A 4 0.16 -5.38 -11.37
CA LEU A 4 -1.01 -4.52 -11.12
C LEU A 4 -0.74 -3.45 -10.05
N TYR A 5 0.16 -3.74 -9.09
CA TYR A 5 0.55 -2.76 -8.09
C TYR A 5 1.33 -1.58 -8.69
N ARG A 6 2.15 -1.82 -9.73
CA ARG A 6 2.91 -0.75 -10.40
C ARG A 6 1.98 0.18 -11.14
N GLU A 7 0.98 -0.39 -11.79
CA GLU A 7 -0.06 0.39 -12.46
C GLU A 7 -0.83 1.25 -11.45
N PHE A 8 -1.15 0.70 -10.28
CA PHE A 8 -1.74 1.49 -9.20
C PHE A 8 -0.82 2.63 -8.74
N LEU A 9 0.48 2.38 -8.53
CA LEU A 9 1.43 3.43 -8.17
C LEU A 9 1.57 4.50 -9.27
N ARG A 10 1.44 4.14 -10.56
CA ARG A 10 1.39 5.10 -11.67
C ARG A 10 0.23 6.08 -11.54
N TYR A 11 -0.95 5.60 -11.13
CA TYR A 11 -2.09 6.48 -10.85
C TYR A 11 -1.87 7.34 -9.61
N VAL A 12 -1.28 6.79 -8.55
CA VAL A 12 -0.91 7.59 -7.37
C VAL A 12 0.06 8.70 -7.76
N ASP A 13 1.06 8.39 -8.60
CA ASP A 13 2.03 9.39 -9.06
C ASP A 13 1.38 10.45 -9.95
N PHE A 14 0.38 10.06 -10.75
CA PHE A 14 -0.34 11.00 -11.59
C PHE A 14 -1.25 11.94 -10.78
N PHE A 15 -2.05 11.39 -9.85
CA PHE A 15 -3.05 12.16 -9.10
C PHE A 15 -2.51 12.84 -7.84
N GLN A 16 -1.39 12.39 -7.30
CA GLN A 16 -0.77 12.93 -6.09
C GLN A 16 -1.73 13.12 -4.89
N PRO A 17 -2.52 12.09 -4.50
CA PRO A 17 -3.46 12.21 -3.39
C PRO A 17 -2.74 12.35 -2.04
N ASP A 18 -3.31 13.04 -1.06
CA ASP A 18 -2.69 13.15 0.27
C ASP A 18 -2.59 11.81 1.01
N VAL A 19 -3.54 10.90 0.74
CA VAL A 19 -3.64 9.57 1.33
C VAL A 19 -4.17 8.58 0.29
N PHE A 20 -3.63 7.37 0.27
CA PHE A 20 -4.21 6.25 -0.46
C PHE A 20 -4.13 4.94 0.33
N VAL A 21 -4.99 3.98 -0.03
CA VAL A 21 -5.07 2.68 0.63
C VAL A 21 -4.92 1.58 -0.41
N ILE A 22 -4.01 0.64 -0.16
CA ILE A 22 -3.91 -0.61 -0.91
C ILE A 22 -4.42 -1.73 -0.01
N GLU A 23 -5.55 -2.32 -0.38
CA GLU A 23 -6.07 -3.52 0.25
C GLU A 23 -5.64 -4.74 -0.56
N ASN A 24 -4.96 -5.69 0.09
CA ASN A 24 -4.53 -6.93 -0.55
C ASN A 24 -4.68 -8.11 0.41
N VAL A 25 -4.85 -9.32 -0.14
CA VAL A 25 -4.89 -10.57 0.64
C VAL A 25 -3.51 -10.81 1.25
N LEU A 26 -3.48 -11.43 2.44
CA LEU A 26 -2.34 -11.67 3.34
C LEU A 26 -0.98 -12.05 2.71
N GLY A 27 -0.97 -12.53 1.47
CA GLY A 27 0.21 -13.01 0.76
C GLY A 27 1.27 -11.96 0.43
N ILE A 28 1.02 -10.65 0.59
CA ILE A 28 2.04 -9.64 0.27
C ILE A 28 3.13 -9.51 1.35
N ARG A 29 2.81 -9.77 2.63
CA ARG A 29 3.82 -9.76 3.69
C ARG A 29 4.82 -10.92 3.57
N SER A 30 4.37 -12.05 3.02
CA SER A 30 5.14 -13.28 2.87
C SER A 30 5.60 -13.58 1.44
N ALA A 31 5.08 -12.86 0.43
CA ALA A 31 5.59 -12.95 -0.94
C ALA A 31 7.05 -12.54 -0.98
N SER A 32 7.90 -13.42 -1.50
CA SER A 32 9.35 -13.21 -1.64
C SER A 32 10.04 -12.84 -0.32
N GLY A 33 9.62 -13.40 0.82
CA GLY A 33 10.33 -13.21 2.10
C GLY A 33 10.33 -11.78 2.64
N GLY A 34 9.40 -10.92 2.19
CA GLY A 34 9.32 -9.51 2.61
C GLY A 34 9.98 -8.52 1.65
N GLU A 35 10.70 -8.98 0.62
CA GLU A 35 11.32 -8.10 -0.39
C GLU A 35 10.31 -7.18 -1.08
N TYR A 36 9.12 -7.70 -1.35
CA TYR A 36 8.06 -6.93 -1.98
C TYR A 36 7.65 -5.74 -1.11
N PHE A 37 7.59 -5.93 0.21
CA PHE A 37 7.22 -4.85 1.13
C PHE A 37 8.28 -3.75 1.14
N THR A 38 9.56 -4.13 1.23
CA THR A 38 10.68 -3.19 1.16
C THR A 38 10.69 -2.42 -0.16
N ARG A 39 10.39 -3.09 -1.28
CA ARG A 39 10.32 -2.45 -2.59
C ARG A 39 9.19 -1.43 -2.67
N VAL A 40 7.98 -1.76 -2.24
CA VAL A 40 6.85 -0.81 -2.23
C VAL A 40 7.13 0.38 -1.32
N GLN A 41 7.78 0.18 -0.17
CA GLN A 41 8.18 1.29 0.69
C GLN A 41 9.18 2.22 0.01
N LYS A 42 10.14 1.67 -0.73
CA LYS A 42 11.12 2.45 -1.48
C LYS A 42 10.44 3.24 -2.60
N GLU A 43 9.67 2.54 -3.45
CA GLU A 43 8.94 3.18 -4.56
C GLU A 43 7.98 4.26 -4.03
N ALA A 44 7.24 4.01 -2.95
CA ALA A 44 6.32 4.98 -2.36
C ALA A 44 7.01 6.25 -1.83
N ARG A 45 8.24 6.15 -1.33
CA ARG A 45 9.03 7.32 -0.92
C ARG A 45 9.50 8.15 -2.11
N GLU A 46 9.62 7.55 -3.30
CA GLU A 46 10.08 8.23 -4.50
C GLU A 46 8.94 8.92 -5.27
N LEU A 47 7.70 8.49 -5.06
CA LEU A 47 6.51 9.07 -5.70
C LEU A 47 6.35 10.56 -5.42
N GLY A 48 5.96 11.32 -6.44
CA GLY A 48 5.73 12.76 -6.32
C GLY A 48 6.98 13.63 -6.33
N HIS A 49 8.19 13.07 -6.16
CA HIS A 49 9.43 13.85 -6.20
C HIS A 49 9.64 14.56 -7.55
N ALA A 50 9.29 13.91 -8.67
CA ALA A 50 9.36 14.54 -10.00
C ALA A 50 8.42 15.75 -10.13
N ALA A 51 7.34 15.80 -9.35
CA ALA A 51 6.39 16.91 -9.29
C ALA A 51 6.69 17.89 -8.14
N GLY A 52 7.84 17.78 -7.47
CA GLY A 52 8.23 18.61 -6.33
C GLY A 52 7.46 18.34 -5.04
N ARG A 53 6.76 17.20 -4.93
CA ARG A 53 5.99 16.82 -3.73
C ARG A 53 6.80 15.88 -2.82
N PRO A 54 6.49 15.87 -1.51
CA PRO A 54 7.08 14.90 -0.60
C PRO A 54 6.59 13.49 -0.91
N GLY A 55 7.49 12.52 -0.78
CA GLY A 55 7.16 11.12 -0.91
C GLY A 55 6.22 10.62 0.19
N TYR A 56 5.76 9.39 0.02
CA TYR A 56 4.78 8.78 0.91
C TYR A 56 5.41 7.84 1.94
N ARG A 57 4.80 7.79 3.13
CA ARG A 57 5.10 6.80 4.17
C ARG A 57 4.06 5.68 4.19
N VAL A 58 4.53 4.45 4.18
CA VAL A 58 3.69 3.25 4.17
C VAL A 58 3.52 2.69 5.58
N HIS A 59 2.28 2.60 6.02
CA HIS A 59 1.85 1.94 7.25
C HIS A 59 1.11 0.64 6.92
N THR A 60 1.33 -0.41 7.71
CA THR A 60 0.68 -1.71 7.52
C THR A 60 -0.17 -2.09 8.71
N GLN A 61 -1.38 -2.54 8.45
CA GLN A 61 -2.32 -3.01 9.46
C GLN A 61 -2.99 -4.30 8.96
N VAL A 62 -3.07 -5.30 9.83
CA VAL A 62 -3.81 -6.54 9.55
C VAL A 62 -5.15 -6.40 10.23
N GLU A 63 -6.23 -6.51 9.44
CA GLU A 63 -7.59 -6.34 9.92
C GLU A 63 -8.39 -7.63 9.73
N ASN A 64 -9.04 -8.06 10.80
CA ASN A 64 -9.92 -9.20 10.82
C ASN A 64 -11.37 -8.74 10.63
N ALA A 65 -12.05 -9.19 9.56
CA ALA A 65 -13.41 -8.73 9.28
C ALA A 65 -14.41 -9.07 10.41
N TRP A 66 -14.16 -10.16 11.14
CA TRP A 66 -14.95 -10.59 12.27
C TRP A 66 -14.78 -9.72 13.52
N GLU A 67 -13.63 -9.05 13.69
CA GLU A 67 -13.44 -8.03 14.73
C GLU A 67 -14.26 -6.75 14.44
N LEU A 68 -14.64 -6.56 13.17
CA LEU A 68 -15.45 -5.41 12.69
C LEU A 68 -16.95 -5.74 12.60
N GLY A 69 -17.42 -6.80 13.26
CA GLY A 69 -18.84 -7.15 13.33
C GLY A 69 -19.40 -7.83 12.07
N VAL A 70 -18.55 -8.19 11.10
CA VAL A 70 -18.98 -8.96 9.93
C VAL A 70 -18.85 -10.45 10.26
N PRO A 71 -19.92 -11.27 10.18
CA PRO A 71 -19.88 -12.71 10.46
C PRO A 71 -19.22 -13.50 9.32
N GLN A 72 -17.99 -13.11 8.96
CA GLN A 72 -17.18 -13.73 7.93
C GLN A 72 -15.76 -13.91 8.45
N LYS A 73 -15.28 -15.15 8.45
CA LYS A 73 -13.90 -15.49 8.82
C LYS A 73 -12.94 -15.14 7.65
N ARG A 74 -12.73 -13.85 7.43
CA ARG A 74 -11.84 -13.31 6.38
C ARG A 74 -10.86 -12.30 6.99
N GLN A 75 -9.57 -12.56 6.80
CA GLN A 75 -8.50 -11.67 7.21
C GLN A 75 -8.01 -10.86 5.99
N ARG A 76 -7.85 -9.55 6.12
CA ARG A 76 -7.39 -8.65 5.05
C ARG A 76 -6.19 -7.83 5.54
N GLN A 77 -5.21 -7.58 4.69
CA GLN A 77 -4.14 -6.63 5.00
C GLN A 77 -4.48 -5.29 4.37
N ARG A 78 -4.58 -4.26 5.20
CA ARG A 78 -4.68 -2.88 4.75
C ARG A 78 -3.30 -2.22 4.86
N LYS A 79 -2.86 -1.57 3.78
CA LYS A 79 -1.71 -0.68 3.82
C LYS A 79 -2.21 0.74 3.64
N GLY A 80 -2.11 1.53 4.69
CA GLY A 80 -2.43 2.96 4.68
C GLY A 80 -1.17 3.75 4.35
N ILE A 81 -1.23 4.60 3.33
CA ILE A 81 -0.06 5.32 2.83
C ILE A 81 -0.38 6.82 2.86
N ARG A 82 0.42 7.61 3.57
CA ARG A 82 0.21 9.05 3.80
C ARG A 82 1.37 9.85 3.22
N GLN A 83 1.10 10.97 2.55
CA GLN A 83 2.15 11.93 2.18
C GLN A 83 2.87 12.43 3.44
N THR A 84 4.19 12.56 3.34
CA THR A 84 4.98 13.18 4.41
C THR A 84 4.67 14.69 4.42
N PRO A 85 4.63 15.34 5.59
CA PRO A 85 4.54 16.81 5.66
C PRO A 85 5.66 17.48 4.89
#